data_AF-A0A384KIZ4-F1
#
_entry.id   AF-A0A384KIZ4-F1
#
_cell.length_a   1.000
_cell.length_b   1.000
_cell.length_c   1.000
_cell.angle_alpha   90.00
_cell.angle_beta   90.00
_cell.angle_gamma   90.00
#
_symmetry.space_group_name_H-M   'P 1'
#
loop_
_entity.id
_entity.type
_entity.pdbx_description
1 polymer ?
#
loop_
_entity_poly.entity_id
_entity_poly.type
_entity_poly.pdbx_seq_one_letter_code
_entity_poly.pdbx_strand_id
1 'polypeptide(L)'
;MATRAQLTALLVSLALVGGGVLGFGFAADEDYSYRYEQQLSETPETVPPLYSELSQSEQRAVDRALAGEVLRFEDDPGNLPGLVERDGNYYAFEFDATTDYTAPTTVGSLVAVLLGAVGVVATVRWELASRYVTY
;
A
#
# COMPACT_ATOMS: atom_id res chain seq x y z
N MET A 1 -9.03 -24.73 -35.04
CA MET A 1 -7.89 -25.07 -34.16
C MET A 1 -7.06 -23.80 -34.01
N ALA A 2 -6.77 -23.37 -32.79
CA ALA A 2 -5.99 -22.16 -32.56
C ALA A 2 -4.55 -22.35 -33.09
N THR A 3 -4.04 -21.35 -33.79
CA THR A 3 -2.67 -21.32 -34.31
C THR A 3 -1.66 -21.05 -33.20
N ARG A 4 -0.39 -21.41 -33.43
CA ARG A 4 0.71 -21.08 -32.49
C ARG A 4 0.78 -19.59 -32.20
N ALA A 5 0.53 -18.74 -33.20
CA ALA A 5 0.51 -17.29 -33.03
C ALA A 5 -0.63 -16.81 -32.11
N GLN A 6 -1.83 -17.37 -32.24
CA GLN A 6 -2.97 -17.05 -31.37
C GLN A 6 -2.71 -17.48 -29.92
N LEU A 7 -2.12 -18.67 -29.72
CA LEU A 7 -1.75 -19.14 -28.39
C LEU A 7 -0.67 -18.27 -27.75
N THR A 8 0.37 -17.89 -28.50
CA THR A 8 1.41 -16.97 -28.00
C THR A 8 0.83 -15.60 -27.65
N ALA A 9 -0.02 -15.03 -28.52
CA ALA A 9 -0.66 -13.74 -28.24
C ALA A 9 -1.54 -13.78 -27.00
N LEU A 10 -2.29 -14.88 -26.80
CA LEU A 10 -3.10 -15.08 -25.60
C LEU A 10 -2.21 -15.17 -24.35
N LEU A 11 -1.13 -15.95 -24.39
CA LEU A 11 -0.21 -16.08 -23.26
C LEU A 11 0.45 -14.76 -22.88
N VAL A 12 0.91 -13.97 -23.86
CA VAL A 12 1.47 -12.63 -23.60
C VAL A 12 0.42 -11.72 -22.98
N SER A 13 -0.80 -11.73 -23.51
CA SER A 13 -1.90 -10.91 -22.99
C SER A 13 -2.25 -11.27 -21.55
N LEU A 14 -2.33 -12.57 -21.24
CA LEU A 14 -2.56 -13.05 -19.88
C LEU A 14 -1.39 -12.73 -18.93
N ALA A 15 -0.15 -12.81 -19.41
CA ALA A 15 1.03 -12.42 -18.63
C ALA A 15 1.03 -10.92 -18.32
N LEU A 16 0.59 -10.07 -19.26
CA LEU A 16 0.43 -8.63 -19.02
C LEU A 16 -0.67 -8.33 -17.99
N VAL A 17 -1.81 -9.03 -18.06
CA VAL A 17 -2.87 -8.89 -17.04
C VAL A 17 -2.36 -9.35 -15.68
N GLY A 18 -1.81 -10.56 -15.59
CA GLY A 18 -1.33 -11.12 -14.33
C GLY A 18 -0.20 -10.29 -13.71
N GLY A 19 0.80 -9.92 -14.52
CA GLY A 19 1.92 -9.08 -14.10
C GLY A 19 1.48 -7.68 -13.70
N GLY A 20 0.53 -7.09 -14.43
CA GLY A 20 -0.03 -5.78 -14.09
C GLY A 20 -0.84 -5.81 -12.78
N VAL A 21 -1.66 -6.83 -12.54
CA VAL A 21 -2.42 -6.95 -11.29
C VAL A 21 -1.49 -7.15 -10.09
N LEU A 22 -0.51 -8.06 -10.21
CA LEU A 22 0.46 -8.28 -9.14
C LEU A 22 1.31 -7.03 -8.90
N GLY A 23 1.82 -6.42 -9.96
CA GLY A 23 2.59 -5.19 -9.90
C GLY A 23 1.82 -4.02 -9.29
N PHE A 24 0.50 -3.96 -9.46
CA PHE A 24 -0.33 -2.92 -8.85
C PHE A 24 -0.38 -3.06 -7.33
N GLY A 25 -0.48 -4.29 -6.81
CA GLY A 25 -0.47 -4.55 -5.38
C GLY A 25 0.89 -4.29 -4.72
N PHE A 26 2.00 -4.51 -5.43
CA PHE A 26 3.34 -4.22 -4.91
C PHE A 26 3.80 -2.77 -5.12
N ALA A 27 3.21 -2.04 -6.07
CA ALA A 27 3.57 -0.67 -6.37
C ALA A 27 2.76 0.36 -5.58
N ALA A 28 1.66 -0.05 -4.95
CA ALA A 28 1.00 0.76 -3.95
C ALA A 28 1.95 0.90 -2.75
N ASP A 29 2.25 2.13 -2.37
CA ASP A 29 3.04 2.45 -1.18
C ASP A 29 2.12 2.54 0.05
N GLU A 30 2.73 2.51 1.22
CA GLU A 30 2.05 2.66 2.50
C GLU A 30 2.38 4.04 3.05
N ASP A 31 1.36 4.88 3.19
CA ASP A 31 1.46 6.12 3.97
C ASP A 31 1.24 5.79 5.43
N TYR A 32 2.17 6.22 6.29
CA TYR A 32 2.05 6.05 7.72
C TYR A 32 1.56 7.34 8.37
N SER A 33 0.66 7.21 9.33
CA SER A 33 0.21 8.34 10.14
C SER A 33 0.40 8.07 11.62
N TYR A 34 0.79 9.10 12.36
CA TYR A 34 0.99 9.06 13.80
C TYR A 34 0.25 10.23 14.45
N ARG A 35 -0.64 9.92 15.39
CA ARG A 35 -1.44 10.92 16.08
C ARG A 35 -1.61 10.58 17.56
N TYR A 36 -1.81 11.62 18.36
CA TYR A 36 -2.24 11.46 19.73
C TYR A 36 -3.70 11.00 19.75
N GLU A 37 -3.96 9.92 20.50
CA GLU A 37 -5.31 9.39 20.67
C GLU A 37 -5.92 9.90 21.97
N GLN A 38 -5.29 9.57 23.10
CA GLN A 38 -5.81 9.90 24.42
C GLN A 38 -4.76 9.76 25.53
N GLN A 39 -5.06 10.36 26.68
CA GLN A 39 -4.32 10.15 27.91
C GLN A 39 -5.02 9.01 28.69
N LEU A 40 -4.24 8.03 29.13
CA LEU A 40 -4.76 6.93 29.93
C LEU A 40 -4.78 7.32 31.42
N SER A 41 -5.92 7.05 32.05
CA SER A 41 -6.11 7.28 33.49
C SER A 41 -5.59 6.13 34.36
N GLU A 42 -5.40 4.95 33.77
CA GLU A 42 -4.96 3.74 34.45
C GLU A 42 -3.54 3.38 34.02
N THR A 43 -2.80 2.74 34.93
CA THR A 43 -1.47 2.21 34.60
C THR A 43 -1.61 1.11 33.56
N PRO A 44 -0.92 1.23 32.41
CA PRO A 44 -0.97 0.22 31.36
C PRO A 44 -0.38 -1.12 31.81
N GLU A 45 -0.85 -2.22 31.21
CA GLU A 45 -0.37 -3.59 31.54
C GLU A 45 1.11 -3.79 31.18
N THR A 46 1.58 -3.11 30.14
CA THR A 46 2.99 -3.11 29.72
C THR A 46 3.67 -1.82 30.16
N VAL A 47 4.92 -1.91 30.60
CA VAL A 47 5.72 -0.74 30.97
C VAL A 47 6.07 0.02 29.69
N PRO A 48 5.51 1.22 29.45
CA PRO A 48 5.88 2.00 28.28
C PRO A 48 7.26 2.64 28.45
N PRO A 49 7.94 3.02 27.36
CA PRO A 49 9.15 3.82 27.45
C PRO A 49 8.85 5.18 28.09
N LEU A 50 9.79 5.67 28.89
CA LEU A 50 9.73 7.03 29.41
C LEU A 50 10.03 8.01 28.28
N TYR A 51 9.34 9.15 28.24
CA TYR A 51 9.59 10.21 27.25
C TYR A 51 11.07 10.64 27.22
N SER A 52 11.74 10.65 28.38
CA SER A 52 13.17 10.98 28.49
C SER A 52 14.11 9.95 27.88
N GLU A 53 13.66 8.72 27.68
CA GLU A 53 14.44 7.63 27.07
C GLU A 53 14.32 7.62 25.55
N LEU A 54 13.33 8.33 25.00
CA LEU A 54 13.15 8.50 23.57
C LEU A 54 14.31 9.30 22.96
N SER A 55 14.64 8.99 21.71
CA SER A 55 15.53 9.80 20.89
C SER A 55 14.96 11.21 20.67
N GLN A 56 15.83 12.18 20.33
CA GLN A 56 15.36 13.54 20.06
C GLN A 56 14.35 13.63 18.90
N SER A 57 14.44 12.74 17.91
CA SER A 57 13.48 12.66 16.80
C SER A 57 12.12 12.18 17.29
N GLU A 58 12.08 11.13 18.11
CA GLU A 58 10.84 10.58 18.67
C GLU A 58 10.18 11.58 19.64
N GLN A 59 10.97 12.25 20.48
CA GLN A 59 10.47 13.30 21.37
C GLN A 59 9.76 14.42 20.60
N ARG A 60 10.35 14.88 19.48
CA ARG A 60 9.72 15.89 18.62
C ARG A 60 8.44 15.39 17.97
N ALA A 61 8.39 14.12 17.57
CA ALA A 61 7.18 13.53 17.00
C ALA A 61 6.06 13.47 18.05
N VAL A 62 6.37 12.97 19.25
CA VAL A 62 5.46 12.92 20.40
C VAL A 62 4.94 14.31 20.78
N ASP A 63 5.82 15.32 20.87
CA ASP A 63 5.42 16.68 21.21
C ASP A 63 4.48 17.30 20.17
N ARG A 64 4.77 17.08 18.88
CA ARG A 64 3.91 17.55 17.77
C ARG A 64 2.54 16.85 17.80
N ALA A 65 2.54 15.54 18.00
CA ALA A 65 1.31 14.76 18.11
C ALA A 65 0.46 15.20 19.32
N LEU A 66 1.08 15.41 20.48
CA LEU A 66 0.41 15.95 21.68
C LEU A 66 -0.13 17.37 21.48
N ALA A 67 0.51 18.17 20.63
CA ALA A 67 0.01 19.49 20.23
C ALA A 67 -1.20 19.42 19.26
N GLY A 68 -1.65 18.21 18.91
CA GLY A 68 -2.80 17.96 18.04
C GLY A 68 -2.43 17.82 16.56
N GLU A 69 -1.14 17.75 16.21
CA GLU A 69 -0.70 17.51 14.85
C GLU A 69 -0.83 16.03 14.46
N VAL A 70 -1.33 15.75 13.26
CA VAL A 70 -1.28 14.42 12.65
C VAL A 70 -0.04 14.35 11.77
N LEU A 71 0.95 13.58 12.20
CA LEU A 71 2.18 13.38 11.44
C LEU A 71 1.93 12.36 10.34
N ARG A 72 2.45 12.63 9.14
CA ARG A 72 2.39 11.73 7.98
C ARG A 72 3.79 11.44 7.48
N PHE A 73 4.04 10.19 7.12
CA PHE A 73 5.33 9.70 6.66
C PHE A 73 5.12 8.86 5.41
N GLU A 74 5.93 9.13 4.38
CA GLU A 74 5.93 8.38 3.11
C GLU A 74 6.71 7.06 3.24
N ASP A 75 7.66 7.01 4.16
CA ASP A 75 8.42 5.81 4.53
C ASP A 75 8.10 5.44 5.98
N ASP A 76 8.26 4.16 6.32
CA ASP A 76 8.12 3.69 7.71
C ASP A 76 9.02 4.55 8.63
N PRO A 77 8.44 5.37 9.53
CA PRO A 77 9.21 6.22 10.43
C PRO A 77 9.96 5.41 11.50
N GLY A 78 9.87 4.07 11.45
CA GLY A 78 10.42 3.15 12.42
C GLY A 78 9.46 2.94 13.58
N ASN A 79 9.99 2.40 14.67
CA ASN A 79 9.21 2.07 15.87
C ASN A 79 8.88 3.31 16.72
N LEU A 80 8.08 4.24 16.18
CA LEU A 80 7.47 5.29 17.00
C LEU A 80 6.64 4.63 18.11
N PRO A 81 6.76 5.10 19.36
CA PRO A 81 6.07 4.46 20.48
C PRO A 81 4.56 4.70 20.40
N GLY A 82 3.77 3.63 20.47
CA GLY A 82 2.30 3.73 20.61
C GLY A 82 1.84 4.15 22.02
N LEU A 83 2.74 4.12 23.00
CA LEU A 83 2.46 4.54 24.38
C LEU A 83 3.72 5.14 25.00
N VAL A 84 3.58 6.28 25.67
CA VAL A 84 4.70 6.99 26.32
C VAL A 84 4.29 7.44 27.70
N GLU A 85 5.17 7.25 28.69
CA GLU A 85 5.03 7.88 30.00
C GLU A 85 5.77 9.23 30.04
N ARG A 86 5.06 10.29 30.44
CA ARG A 86 5.64 11.63 30.64
C ARG A 86 5.04 12.27 31.88
N ASP A 87 5.91 12.72 32.78
CA ASP A 87 5.52 13.42 34.01
C ASP A 87 4.48 12.64 34.85
N GLY A 88 4.58 11.30 34.87
CA GLY A 88 3.68 10.40 35.58
C GLY A 88 2.31 10.18 34.90
N ASN A 89 2.14 10.68 33.67
CA ASN A 89 0.94 10.46 32.85
C ASN A 89 1.28 9.56 31.66
N TYR A 90 0.31 8.75 31.25
CA TYR A 90 0.45 7.85 30.11
C TYR A 90 -0.30 8.42 28.89
N TYR A 91 0.41 8.58 27.77
CA TYR A 91 -0.14 9.13 26.53
C TYR A 91 -0.10 8.06 25.44
N ALA A 92 -1.28 7.71 24.93
CA ALA A 92 -1.45 6.75 23.85
C ALA A 92 -1.43 7.47 22.50
N PHE A 93 -0.77 6.83 21.54
CA PHE A 93 -0.64 7.28 20.18
C PHE A 93 -1.09 6.18 19.23
N GLU A 94 -1.85 6.58 18.21
CA GLU A 94 -2.30 5.67 17.17
C GLU A 94 -1.33 5.77 15.99
N PHE A 95 -0.95 4.60 15.48
CA PHE A 95 -0.12 4.44 14.31
C PHE A 95 -0.90 3.64 13.27
N ASP A 96 -1.20 4.28 12.14
CA ASP A 96 -1.97 3.68 11.05
C ASP A 96 -1.14 3.66 9.77
N ALA A 97 -1.20 2.55 9.04
CA ALA A 97 -0.69 2.42 7.68
C ALA A 97 -1.88 2.43 6.71
N THR A 98 -1.86 3.33 5.73
CA THR A 98 -2.86 3.42 4.67
C THR A 98 -2.20 3.13 3.33
N THR A 99 -2.71 2.14 2.60
CA THR A 99 -2.21 1.86 1.25
C THR A 99 -2.69 2.93 0.26
N ASP A 100 -1.76 3.65 -0.39
CA ASP A 100 -2.09 4.58 -1.47
C ASP A 100 -2.03 3.87 -2.84
N TYR A 101 -3.21 3.51 -3.33
CA TYR A 101 -3.39 2.91 -4.65
C TYR A 101 -3.29 3.91 -5.81
N THR A 102 -3.12 5.21 -5.52
CA THR A 102 -3.04 6.28 -6.52
C THR A 102 -1.61 6.76 -6.79
N ALA A 103 -0.62 6.18 -6.11
CA ALA A 103 0.78 6.47 -6.31
C ALA A 103 1.19 6.33 -7.79
N PRO A 104 2.00 7.25 -8.36
CA PRO A 104 2.40 7.23 -9.78
C PRO A 104 3.09 5.93 -10.22
N THR A 105 3.70 5.22 -9.28
CA THR A 105 4.31 3.90 -9.43
C THR A 105 3.30 2.84 -9.90
N THR A 106 2.02 2.99 -9.58
CA THR A 106 0.95 2.07 -9.98
C THR A 106 0.51 2.23 -11.45
N VAL A 107 0.87 3.35 -12.11
CA VAL A 107 0.46 3.66 -13.49
C VAL A 107 0.99 2.64 -14.50
N GLY A 108 2.23 2.20 -14.34
CA GLY A 108 2.82 1.17 -15.21
C GLY A 108 2.06 -0.15 -15.12
N SER A 109 1.72 -0.55 -13.90
CA SER A 109 0.91 -1.74 -13.61
C SER A 109 -0.49 -1.62 -14.22
N LEU A 110 -1.14 -0.47 -14.10
CA LEU A 110 -2.44 -0.20 -14.71
C LEU A 110 -2.39 -0.30 -16.24
N VAL A 111 -1.38 0.29 -16.88
CA VAL A 111 -1.18 0.21 -18.34
C VAL A 111 -0.99 -1.24 -18.80
N ALA A 112 -0.21 -2.03 -18.06
CA ALA A 112 -0.01 -3.45 -18.35
C ALA A 112 -1.33 -4.23 -18.31
N VAL A 113 -2.17 -4.00 -17.29
CA VAL A 113 -3.50 -4.62 -17.20
C VAL A 113 -4.38 -4.22 -18.40
N LEU A 114 -4.42 -2.93 -18.75
CA LEU A 114 -5.25 -2.45 -19.86
C LEU A 114 -4.81 -3.05 -21.20
N LEU A 115 -3.51 -3.07 -21.49
CA LEU A 115 -2.97 -3.67 -22.72
C LEU A 115 -3.22 -5.18 -22.77
N GLY A 116 -3.04 -5.88 -21.64
CA GLY A 116 -3.34 -7.29 -21.51
C GLY A 116 -4.82 -7.59 -21.77
N ALA A 117 -5.73 -6.82 -21.18
CA ALA A 117 -7.17 -6.98 -21.36
C ALA A 117 -7.60 -6.76 -22.82
N VAL A 118 -7.08 -5.70 -23.47
CA VAL A 118 -7.30 -5.46 -24.90
C VAL A 118 -6.77 -6.63 -25.74
N GLY A 119 -5.59 -7.17 -25.40
CA GLY A 119 -5.01 -8.34 -26.06
C GLY A 119 -5.86 -9.61 -25.92
N VAL A 120 -6.42 -9.88 -24.74
CA VAL A 120 -7.34 -11.00 -24.51
C VAL A 120 -8.60 -10.84 -25.38
N VAL A 121 -9.22 -9.66 -25.39
CA VAL A 121 -10.41 -9.42 -26.22
C VAL A 121 -10.09 -9.58 -27.72
N ALA A 122 -8.95 -9.04 -28.17
CA ALA A 122 -8.52 -9.13 -29.56
C ALA A 122 -8.26 -10.59 -29.98
N THR A 123 -7.62 -11.39 -29.14
CA THR A 123 -7.36 -12.81 -29.42
C THR A 123 -8.62 -13.65 -29.46
N VAL A 124 -9.60 -13.40 -28.56
CA VAL A 124 -10.92 -14.04 -28.62
C VAL A 124 -11.65 -13.67 -29.92
N ARG A 125 -11.65 -12.38 -30.29
CA ARG A 125 -12.25 -11.94 -31.56
C ARG A 125 -11.58 -12.55 -32.78
N TRP A 126 -10.26 -12.65 -32.77
CA TRP A 126 -9.49 -13.28 -33.85
C TRP A 126 -9.84 -14.77 -33.98
N GLU A 127 -9.92 -15.49 -32.87
CA GLU A 127 -10.34 -16.89 -32.86
C GLU A 127 -11.75 -17.04 -33.43
N LEU A 128 -12.72 -16.22 -32.99
CA LEU A 128 -14.09 -16.24 -33.51
C LEU A 128 -14.13 -15.96 -35.01
N ALA A 129 -13.49 -14.89 -35.48
CA ALA A 129 -13.46 -14.52 -36.89
C ALA A 129 -12.83 -15.63 -37.76
N SER A 130 -11.73 -16.24 -37.28
CA SER A 130 -11.06 -17.33 -37.99
C SER A 130 -11.95 -18.57 -38.14
N ARG A 131 -12.84 -18.85 -37.17
CA ARG A 131 -13.81 -19.95 -37.26
C ARG A 131 -14.90 -19.68 -38.29
N TYR A 132 -15.36 -18.43 -38.44
CA TYR A 132 -16.42 -18.06 -39.39
C TYR A 132 -15.95 -18.00 -40.86
N VAL A 133 -14.67 -17.75 -41.12
CA VAL A 133 -14.11 -17.73 -42.49
C VAL A 133 -13.85 -19.15 -43.04
N THR A 134 -13.90 -20.18 -42.19
CA THR A 134 -13.59 -21.57 -42.58
C THR A 134 -14.83 -22.42 -42.89
N TYR A 135 -16.02 -21.80 -43.02
CA TYR A 135 -17.28 -22.46 -43.42
C TYR A 135 -17.81 -21.89 -44.74
#